data_AF-A0A560CJ72-F1
#
_entry.id   AF-A0A560CJ72-F1
#
_cell.length_a   1.000
_cell.length_b   1.000
_cell.length_c   1.000
_cell.angle_alpha   90.00
_cell.angle_beta   90.00
_cell.angle_gamma   90.00
#
_symmetry.space_group_name_H-M   'P 1'
#
loop_
_entity.id
_entity.type
_entity.pdbx_description
1 polymer ?
#
loop_
_entity_poly.entity_id
_entity_poly.type
_entity_poly.pdbx_seq_one_letter_code
_entity_poly.pdbx_strand_id
1 'polypeptide(L)'
;MIVGPDGQDLTARPRVDEALVKALARAHRWCRRLASGQVASVSDLATEAGRTKAYIRQILRLAFLAPDLVDAILRGEQPRRLTLATMLETDIPLAWNEQRRLLGFPSR
;
A
#
# COMPACT_ATOMS: atom_id res chain seq x y z
N MET A 1 -26.91 1.30 -19.64
CA MET A 1 -26.11 0.06 -19.45
C MET A 1 -25.55 -0.31 -20.80
N ILE A 2 -24.24 -0.17 -21.00
CA ILE A 2 -23.55 -0.63 -22.22
C ILE A 2 -22.36 -1.45 -21.72
N VAL A 3 -22.42 -2.76 -21.95
CA VAL A 3 -21.37 -3.72 -21.60
C VAL A 3 -20.48 -3.85 -22.84
N GLY A 4 -19.21 -3.43 -22.73
CA GLY A 4 -18.19 -3.71 -23.73
C GLY A 4 -17.74 -5.19 -23.64
N PRO A 5 -17.19 -5.77 -24.72
CA PRO A 5 -16.97 -7.21 -24.84
C PRO A 5 -15.93 -7.83 -23.89
N ASP A 6 -15.28 -7.04 -23.04
CA ASP A 6 -14.22 -7.52 -22.12
C ASP A 6 -14.63 -7.57 -20.64
N GLY A 7 -15.90 -7.38 -20.30
CA GLY A 7 -16.37 -7.47 -18.90
C GLY A 7 -15.73 -6.46 -17.93
N GLN A 8 -14.95 -5.50 -18.45
CA GLN A 8 -14.39 -4.42 -17.65
C GLN A 8 -15.45 -3.34 -17.50
N ASP A 9 -15.95 -3.18 -16.29
CA ASP A 9 -16.78 -2.06 -15.91
C ASP A 9 -15.93 -0.77 -15.91
N LEU A 10 -15.81 -0.16 -17.09
CA LEU A 10 -15.11 1.10 -17.34
C LEU A 10 -15.81 2.31 -16.68
N THR A 11 -16.98 2.11 -16.07
CA THR A 11 -17.81 3.21 -15.53
C THR A 11 -17.65 3.41 -14.03
N ALA A 12 -17.03 2.47 -13.33
CA ALA A 12 -16.91 2.63 -11.90
C ALA A 12 -15.80 3.66 -11.59
N ARG A 13 -16.24 4.72 -10.89
CA ARG A 13 -15.41 5.86 -10.49
C ARG A 13 -14.18 5.37 -9.71
N PRO A 14 -13.01 6.01 -9.82
CA PRO A 14 -11.90 5.74 -8.92
C PRO A 14 -12.39 6.05 -7.50
N ARG A 15 -12.56 5.00 -6.69
CA ARG A 15 -12.96 5.13 -5.29
C ARG A 15 -11.70 4.91 -4.48
N VAL A 16 -11.34 5.92 -3.68
CA VAL A 16 -10.24 5.81 -2.72
C VAL A 16 -10.43 4.55 -1.89
N ASP A 17 -9.45 3.65 -1.92
CA ASP A 17 -9.45 2.47 -1.07
C ASP A 17 -9.08 2.92 0.35
N GLU A 18 -10.10 3.17 1.18
CA GLU A 18 -9.92 3.60 2.57
C GLU A 18 -9.07 2.62 3.38
N ALA A 19 -9.12 1.32 3.08
CA ALA A 19 -8.33 0.34 3.78
C ALA A 19 -6.84 0.51 3.43
N LEU A 20 -6.55 0.74 2.15
CA LEU A 20 -5.19 1.03 1.70
C LEU A 20 -4.65 2.35 2.27
N VAL A 21 -5.47 3.41 2.29
CA VAL A 21 -5.08 4.70 2.91
C VAL A 21 -4.80 4.54 4.40
N LYS A 22 -5.68 3.83 5.14
CA LYS A 22 -5.47 3.54 6.57
C LYS A 22 -4.21 2.69 6.79
N ALA A 23 -3.92 1.75 5.87
CA ALA A 23 -2.70 0.94 5.93
C ALA A 23 -1.44 1.78 5.71
N LEU A 24 -1.43 2.70 4.73
CA LEU A 24 -0.33 3.64 4.52
C LEU A 24 -0.09 4.52 5.75
N ALA A 25 -1.14 5.12 6.30
CA ALA A 25 -1.03 5.96 7.49
C ALA A 25 -0.44 5.16 8.68
N ARG A 26 -0.86 3.90 8.84
CA ARG A 26 -0.35 2.99 9.86
C ARG A 26 1.11 2.61 9.62
N ALA A 27 1.48 2.31 8.38
CA ALA A 27 2.84 2.00 7.98
C ALA A 27 3.80 3.14 8.36
N HIS A 28 3.48 4.37 7.97
CA HIS A 28 4.31 5.53 8.30
C HIS A 28 4.35 5.79 9.81
N ARG A 29 3.22 5.66 10.53
CA ARG A 29 3.20 5.81 12.00
C ARG A 29 4.11 4.79 12.67
N TRP A 30 4.01 3.53 12.29
CA TRP A 30 4.84 2.46 12.86
C TRP A 30 6.31 2.61 12.51
N CYS A 31 6.63 2.96 11.26
CA CYS A 31 7.99 3.25 10.84
C CYS A 31 8.61 4.39 11.68
N ARG A 32 7.88 5.49 11.90
CA ARG A 32 8.33 6.57 12.78
C ARG A 32 8.55 6.13 14.22
N ARG A 33 7.67 5.29 14.79
CA ARG A 33 7.82 4.79 16.16
C ARG A 33 9.04 3.89 16.33
N LEU A 34 9.34 3.07 15.33
CA LEU A 34 10.54 2.24 15.31
C LEU A 34 11.80 3.11 15.15
N ALA A 35 11.77 4.08 14.23
CA ALA A 35 12.89 4.98 13.99
C ALA A 35 13.19 5.91 15.18
N SER A 36 12.16 6.32 15.93
CA SER A 36 12.31 7.16 17.12
C SER A 36 12.67 6.38 18.39
N GLY A 37 12.72 5.04 18.32
CA GLY A 37 12.93 4.18 19.49
C GLY A 37 11.74 4.12 20.46
N GLN A 38 10.58 4.71 20.12
CA GLN A 38 9.35 4.58 20.90
C GLN A 38 8.86 3.13 21.02
N VAL A 39 9.24 2.29 20.05
CA VAL A 39 9.04 0.85 20.08
C VAL A 39 10.36 0.19 19.75
N ALA A 40 10.81 -0.74 20.60
CA ALA A 40 12.13 -1.35 20.46
C ALA A 40 12.23 -2.34 19.30
N SER A 41 11.14 -3.02 18.93
CA SER A 41 11.17 -4.00 17.84
C SER A 41 9.83 -4.20 17.13
N VAL A 42 9.90 -4.84 15.95
CA VAL A 42 8.72 -5.34 15.22
C VAL A 42 7.92 -6.35 16.06
N SER A 43 8.57 -7.06 16.98
CA SER A 43 7.90 -8.01 17.88
C SER A 43 7.01 -7.27 18.87
N ASP A 44 7.51 -6.21 19.47
CA ASP A 44 6.76 -5.41 20.45
C ASP A 44 5.59 -4.71 19.78
N LEU A 45 5.81 -4.20 18.57
CA LEU A 45 4.78 -3.60 17.75
C LEU A 45 3.66 -4.59 17.38
N ALA A 46 4.03 -5.85 17.10
CA ALA A 46 3.10 -6.92 16.80
C ALA A 46 2.22 -7.27 18.01
N THR A 47 2.85 -7.39 19.20
CA THR A 47 2.16 -7.61 20.48
C THR A 47 1.18 -6.47 20.78
N GLU A 48 1.62 -5.21 20.69
CA GLU A 48 0.78 -4.04 20.96
C GLU A 48 -0.40 -3.93 19.98
N ALA A 49 -0.16 -4.23 18.71
CA ALA A 49 -1.20 -4.18 17.67
C ALA A 49 -2.16 -5.38 17.71
N GLY A 50 -1.85 -6.43 18.49
CA GLY A 50 -2.58 -7.70 18.46
C GLY A 50 -2.51 -8.39 17.09
N ARG A 51 -1.36 -8.29 16.40
CA ARG A 51 -1.16 -8.81 15.04
C ARG A 51 0.10 -9.66 14.95
N THR A 52 0.23 -10.42 13.86
CA THR A 52 1.42 -11.22 13.61
C THR A 52 2.59 -10.36 13.15
N LYS A 53 3.83 -10.77 13.45
CA LYS A 53 5.04 -10.08 12.96
C LYS A 53 5.08 -10.01 11.43
N ALA A 54 4.56 -11.04 10.75
CA ALA A 54 4.45 -11.06 9.29
C ALA A 54 3.56 -9.93 8.78
N TYR A 55 2.36 -9.76 9.36
CA TYR A 55 1.46 -8.67 9.01
C TYR A 55 2.09 -7.30 9.26
N ILE A 56 2.76 -7.11 10.40
CA ILE A 56 3.46 -5.85 10.70
C ILE A 56 4.51 -5.55 9.63
N ARG A 57 5.32 -6.55 9.23
CA ARG A 57 6.32 -6.39 8.17
C ARG A 57 5.68 -6.03 6.84
N GLN A 58 4.61 -6.72 6.44
CA GLN A 58 3.91 -6.42 5.19
C GLN A 58 3.39 -4.97 5.17
N ILE A 59 2.80 -4.49 6.27
CA ILE A 59 2.34 -3.11 6.38
C ILE A 59 3.51 -2.13 6.36
N LEU A 60 4.60 -2.40 7.09
CA LEU A 60 5.78 -1.51 7.13
C LEU A 60 6.39 -1.30 5.73
N ARG A 61 6.33 -2.28 4.84
CA ARG A 61 6.78 -2.13 3.44
C ARG A 61 6.08 -0.99 2.72
N LEU A 62 4.81 -0.75 3.02
CA LEU A 62 4.02 0.32 2.40
C LEU A 62 4.56 1.73 2.74
N ALA A 63 5.29 1.88 3.85
CA ALA A 63 5.93 3.15 4.21
C ALA A 63 7.11 3.53 3.29
N PHE A 64 7.61 2.57 2.51
CA PHE A 64 8.75 2.74 1.60
C PHE A 64 8.32 2.81 0.12
N LEU A 65 7.02 2.97 -0.13
CA LEU A 65 6.53 3.25 -1.48
C LEU A 65 7.05 4.60 -1.98
N ALA A 66 7.25 4.68 -3.28
CA ALA A 66 7.63 5.92 -3.93
C ALA A 66 6.57 7.02 -3.64
N PRO A 67 6.97 8.28 -3.38
CA PRO A 67 6.05 9.34 -2.98
C PRO A 67 4.89 9.56 -3.96
N ASP A 68 5.16 9.46 -5.27
CA ASP A 68 4.17 9.57 -6.33
C ASP A 68 3.12 8.44 -6.31
N LEU A 69 3.51 7.24 -5.88
CA LEU A 69 2.57 6.13 -5.70
C LEU A 69 1.65 6.38 -4.51
N VAL A 70 2.20 6.89 -3.41
CA VAL A 70 1.43 7.26 -2.22
C VAL A 70 0.43 8.36 -2.59
N ASP A 71 0.86 9.39 -3.32
CA ASP A 71 -0.01 10.47 -3.78
C ASP A 71 -1.15 9.96 -4.67
N ALA A 72 -0.85 9.08 -5.63
CA ALA A 72 -1.87 8.51 -6.49
C ALA A 72 -2.88 7.64 -5.73
N ILE A 73 -2.42 6.87 -4.74
CA ILE A 73 -3.31 6.10 -3.86
C ILE A 73 -4.23 7.03 -3.06
N LEU A 74 -3.68 8.10 -2.48
CA LEU A 74 -4.45 9.08 -1.71
C LEU A 74 -5.48 9.83 -2.58
N ARG A 75 -5.17 10.03 -3.86
CA ARG A 75 -6.09 10.63 -4.85
C ARG A 75 -7.10 9.64 -5.43
N GLY A 76 -6.95 8.34 -5.13
CA GLY A 76 -7.74 7.27 -5.74
C GLY A 76 -7.40 7.03 -7.21
N GLU A 77 -6.29 7.56 -7.70
CA GLU A 77 -5.77 7.38 -9.07
C GLU A 77 -5.03 6.04 -9.23
N GLN A 78 -4.97 5.24 -8.18
CA GLN A 78 -4.39 3.89 -8.25
C GLN A 78 -5.14 3.00 -9.24
N PRO A 79 -4.45 2.07 -9.92
CA PRO A 79 -5.12 1.05 -10.72
C PRO A 79 -6.13 0.26 -9.88
N ARG A 80 -7.31 -0.03 -10.43
CA ARG A 80 -8.40 -0.74 -9.73
C ARG A 80 -8.00 -2.11 -9.17
N ARG A 81 -7.02 -2.75 -9.82
CA ARG A 81 -6.44 -4.04 -9.39
C ARG A 81 -5.50 -3.93 -8.18
N LEU A 82 -5.09 -2.72 -7.83
CA LEU A 82 -4.19 -2.43 -6.72
C LEU A 82 -5.04 -2.22 -5.47
N THR A 83 -5.22 -3.28 -4.69
CA THR A 83 -5.92 -3.25 -3.40
C THR A 83 -4.93 -3.48 -2.27
N LEU A 84 -5.36 -3.27 -1.02
CA LEU A 84 -4.54 -3.63 0.14
C LEU A 84 -4.12 -5.12 0.11
N ALA A 85 -5.04 -6.04 -0.20
CA ALA A 85 -4.72 -7.47 -0.27
C ALA A 85 -3.61 -7.75 -1.29
N THR A 86 -3.76 -7.20 -2.50
CA THR A 86 -2.76 -7.35 -3.56
C THR A 86 -1.40 -6.77 -3.14
N MET A 87 -1.37 -5.63 -2.43
CA MET A 87 -0.11 -5.06 -1.95
C MET A 87 0.57 -5.87 -0.85
N LEU A 88 -0.20 -6.56 0.00
CA LEU A 88 0.36 -7.42 1.05
C LEU A 88 0.89 -8.76 0.49
N GLU A 89 0.30 -9.25 -0.58
CA GLU A 89 0.71 -10.48 -1.29
C GLU A 89 1.86 -10.25 -2.28
N THR A 90 1.98 -9.04 -2.82
CA THR A 90 3.01 -8.70 -3.80
C THR A 90 4.36 -8.46 -3.12
N ASP A 91 5.41 -9.07 -3.65
CA ASP A 91 6.77 -8.75 -3.24
C ASP A 91 7.23 -7.42 -3.88
N ILE A 92 6.87 -6.30 -3.24
CA ILE A 92 7.21 -4.96 -3.72
C ILE A 92 8.72 -4.70 -3.54
N PRO A 93 9.47 -4.43 -4.62
CA PRO A 93 10.89 -4.13 -4.56
C PRO A 93 11.15 -2.79 -3.85
N LEU A 94 12.36 -2.60 -3.31
CA LEU A 94 12.74 -1.33 -2.66
C LEU A 94 13.03 -0.22 -3.67
N ALA A 95 13.48 -0.57 -4.88
CA ALA A 95 13.80 0.42 -5.91
C ALA A 95 12.51 1.02 -6.50
N TRP A 96 12.35 2.34 -6.37
CA TRP A 96 11.13 3.04 -6.80
C TRP A 96 10.78 2.86 -8.28
N ASN A 97 11.77 2.78 -9.17
CA ASN A 97 11.52 2.53 -10.59
C ASN A 97 10.90 1.15 -10.84
N GLU A 98 11.30 0.16 -10.04
CA GLU A 98 10.73 -1.19 -10.11
C GLU A 98 9.35 -1.25 -9.48
N GLN A 99 9.11 -0.49 -8.40
CA GLN A 99 7.78 -0.35 -7.83
C GLN A 99 6.80 0.22 -8.86
N ARG A 100 7.20 1.30 -9.56
CA ARG A 100 6.39 1.92 -10.61
C ARG A 100 6.06 0.93 -11.71
N ARG A 101 7.07 0.23 -12.23
CA ARG A 101 6.90 -0.80 -13.26
C ARG A 101 5.96 -1.91 -12.82
N LEU A 102 6.13 -2.44 -11.61
CA LEU A 102 5.32 -3.53 -11.07
C LEU A 102 3.87 -3.11 -10.84
N LEU A 103 3.65 -1.91 -10.29
CA LEU A 103 2.34 -1.41 -9.94
C LEU A 103 1.62 -0.74 -11.12
N GLY A 104 2.28 -0.60 -12.28
CA GLY A 104 1.72 -0.03 -13.50
C GLY A 104 1.63 1.50 -13.49
N PHE A 105 2.57 2.15 -12.82
CA PHE A 105 2.74 3.60 -12.83
C PHE A 105 3.84 4.01 -13.83
N PRO A 106 3.74 5.20 -14.43
CA PRO A 106 4.78 5.71 -15.31
C PRO A 106 6.09 5.87 -14.52
N SER A 107 7.17 5.28 -15.02
CA SER A 107 8.52 5.55 -14.54
C SER A 107 8.87 7.00 -14.92
N ARG A 108 9.07 7.86 -13.91
CA ARG A 108 9.66 9.19 -14.09
C ARG A 108 11.17 9.13 -13.95
#